data_AF-A0A1A8BJT3-F1
#
_entry.id   AF-A0A1A8BJT3-F1
#
_cell.length_a   1.000
_cell.length_b   1.000
_cell.length_c   1.000
_cell.angle_alpha   90.00
_cell.angle_beta   90.00
_cell.angle_gamma   90.00
#
_symmetry.space_group_name_H-M   'P 1'
#
loop_
_entity.id
_entity.type
_entity.pdbx_description
1 polymer ?
#
loop_
_entity_poly.entity_id
_entity_poly.type
_entity_poly.pdbx_seq_one_letter_code
_entity_poly.pdbx_strand_id
1 'polypeptide(L)'
;LTIFLQIVLKKNMAGGILINDISDHLPIFVYFDISNGIKESRCQRKSGKETYKRLRTDDLIAAFKEELMSQDWDEVYREDDVDMAYSKFIDIFKTLYNKNCPVKVINTSHKYKNLPWLTKRLQNACKKKNSLYMNFIKLRTKEAETR
;
A
#
# COMPACT_ATOMS: atom_id res chain seq x y z
N LEU A 1 -22.66 25.40 -1.42
CA LEU A 1 -21.31 25.79 -1.86
C LEU A 1 -21.40 26.26 -3.30
N THR A 2 -21.48 27.57 -3.51
CA THR A 2 -21.53 28.18 -4.84
C THR A 2 -20.10 28.51 -5.23
N ILE A 3 -19.48 27.66 -6.05
CA ILE A 3 -18.14 27.92 -6.57
C ILE A 3 -18.30 28.76 -7.83
N PHE A 4 -18.04 30.06 -7.75
CA PHE A 4 -17.86 30.90 -8.93
C PHE A 4 -16.45 30.70 -9.46
N LEU A 5 -16.35 30.30 -10.72
CA LEU A 5 -15.08 30.02 -11.39
C LEU A 5 -14.88 31.04 -12.50
N GLN A 6 -13.96 31.98 -12.31
CA GLN A 6 -13.51 32.84 -13.40
C GLN A 6 -12.31 32.17 -14.06
N ILE A 7 -12.51 31.66 -15.28
CA ILE A 7 -11.49 30.93 -16.03
C ILE A 7 -10.91 31.87 -17.09
N VAL A 8 -9.59 32.04 -17.10
CA VAL A 8 -8.87 32.61 -18.24
C VAL A 8 -8.29 31.46 -19.05
N LEU A 9 -8.77 31.28 -20.28
CA LEU A 9 -8.34 30.23 -21.20
C LEU A 9 -7.30 30.77 -22.19
N LYS A 10 -6.11 30.16 -22.21
CA LYS A 10 -5.15 30.25 -23.33
C LYS A 10 -4.89 28.84 -23.86
N LYS A 11 -4.43 28.76 -25.12
CA LYS A 11 -4.41 27.53 -25.96
C LYS A 11 -3.75 26.28 -25.34
N ASN A 12 -2.98 26.39 -24.24
CA ASN A 12 -2.38 25.27 -23.50
C ASN A 12 -2.32 25.49 -21.97
N MET A 13 -3.05 26.48 -21.44
CA MET A 13 -3.00 26.86 -20.03
C MET A 13 -4.33 27.47 -19.60
N ALA A 14 -4.87 27.00 -18.49
CA ALA A 14 -6.06 27.57 -17.85
C ALA A 14 -5.71 27.98 -16.43
N GLY A 15 -6.01 29.23 -16.06
CA GLY A 15 -5.82 29.73 -14.70
C GLY A 15 -7.13 30.23 -14.11
N GLY A 16 -7.23 30.20 -12.78
CA GLY A 16 -8.40 30.69 -12.07
C GLY A 16 -8.17 30.93 -10.59
N ILE A 17 -9.14 31.58 -9.96
CA ILE A 17 -9.21 31.78 -8.52
C ILE A 17 -10.20 30.78 -7.94
N LEU A 18 -9.81 30.05 -6.90
CA LEU A 18 -10.68 29.14 -6.18
C LEU A 18 -11.38 29.89 -5.04
N ILE A 19 -12.64 30.27 -5.22
CA ILE A 19 -13.42 30.87 -4.13
C ILE A 19 -14.03 29.73 -3.30
N ASN A 20 -13.67 29.64 -2.02
CA ASN A 20 -14.16 28.61 -1.12
C ASN A 20 -14.38 29.16 0.30
N ASP A 21 -15.33 28.58 1.04
CA ASP A 21 -15.72 29.00 2.40
C ASP A 21 -14.74 28.55 3.49
N ILE A 22 -13.74 27.73 3.14
CA ILE A 22 -12.75 27.17 4.06
C ILE A 22 -11.61 28.16 4.37
N SER A 23 -11.38 29.15 3.50
CA SER A 23 -10.25 30.07 3.58
C SER A 23 -10.68 31.45 3.12
N ASP A 24 -10.39 32.47 3.93
CA ASP A 24 -10.51 33.89 3.58
C ASP A 24 -9.49 34.31 2.52
N HIS A 25 -8.39 33.55 2.38
CA HIS A 25 -7.45 33.70 1.29
C HIS A 25 -7.94 33.02 0.01
N LEU A 26 -7.93 33.75 -1.10
CA LEU A 26 -8.31 33.31 -2.45
C LEU A 26 -7.16 32.55 -3.12
N PRO A 27 -7.16 31.19 -3.13
CA PRO A 27 -6.07 30.42 -3.71
C PRO A 27 -6.12 30.51 -5.23
N ILE A 28 -5.00 30.91 -5.84
CA ILE A 28 -4.85 30.96 -7.30
C ILE A 28 -4.35 29.59 -7.77
N PHE A 29 -4.99 29.05 -8.81
CA PHE A 29 -4.54 27.81 -9.45
C PHE A 29 -4.24 28.03 -10.94
N VAL A 30 -3.34 27.19 -11.46
CA VAL A 30 -3.02 27.12 -12.88
C VAL A 30 -2.97 25.65 -13.28
N TYR A 31 -3.60 25.34 -14.42
CA TYR A 31 -3.62 24.06 -15.09
C TYR A 31 -2.87 24.18 -16.41
N PHE A 32 -2.01 23.20 -16.70
CA PHE A 32 -1.25 23.09 -17.93
C PHE A 32 -1.62 21.77 -18.61
N ASP A 33 -1.91 21.82 -19.91
CA ASP A 33 -2.04 20.60 -20.71
C ASP A 33 -0.63 20.14 -21.12
N ILE A 34 -0.20 19.00 -20.59
CA ILE A 34 1.15 18.45 -20.81
C ILE A 34 1.11 17.22 -21.75
N SER A 35 0.10 17.13 -22.61
CA SER A 35 -0.10 16.01 -23.54
C SER A 35 1.04 15.81 -24.56
N ASN A 36 1.91 16.80 -24.80
CA ASN A 36 2.89 16.76 -25.90
C ASN A 36 4.37 16.62 -25.52
N GLY A 37 4.75 16.29 -24.27
CA GLY A 37 6.18 16.26 -23.94
C GLY A 37 6.63 15.50 -22.70
N ILE A 38 5.72 15.15 -21.80
CA ILE A 38 6.06 14.21 -20.73
C ILE A 38 5.69 12.83 -21.26
N LYS A 39 6.67 12.11 -21.82
CA LYS A 39 6.63 10.64 -21.69
C LYS A 39 6.36 10.42 -20.23
N GLU A 40 5.25 9.77 -19.89
CA GLU A 40 5.01 9.36 -18.51
C GLU A 40 6.21 8.50 -18.08
N SER A 41 7.27 9.13 -17.56
CA SER A 41 7.83 8.66 -16.33
C SER A 41 6.66 8.81 -15.38
N ARG A 42 5.78 7.80 -15.40
CA ARG A 42 5.09 7.37 -14.20
C ARG A 42 6.23 7.37 -13.21
N CYS A 43 6.28 8.39 -12.36
CA CYS A 43 6.92 8.28 -11.08
C CYS A 43 6.19 7.05 -10.55
N GLN A 44 6.77 5.88 -10.79
CA GLN A 44 6.45 4.67 -10.08
C GLN A 44 6.73 5.14 -8.67
N ARG A 45 5.70 5.67 -8.01
CA ARG A 45 5.68 5.89 -6.59
C ARG A 45 6.09 4.54 -6.11
N LYS A 46 7.38 4.35 -5.78
CA LYS A 46 7.93 3.05 -5.43
C LYS A 46 6.91 2.51 -4.45
N SER A 47 6.20 1.47 -4.88
CA SER A 47 5.10 0.89 -4.12
C SER A 47 5.66 0.70 -2.73
N GLY A 48 4.98 1.27 -1.72
CA GLY A 48 5.59 1.62 -0.43
C GLY A 48 6.55 0.55 0.08
N LYS A 49 7.73 0.98 0.57
CA LYS A 49 8.87 0.16 1.02
C LYS A 49 8.51 -1.32 1.19
N GLU A 50 8.97 -2.15 0.26
CA GLU A 50 8.85 -3.61 0.34
C GLU A 50 9.33 -4.07 1.71
N THR A 51 8.41 -4.61 2.50
CA THR A 51 8.71 -5.09 3.84
C THR A 51 8.55 -6.60 3.84
N TYR A 52 9.59 -7.30 4.26
CA TYR A 52 9.58 -8.75 4.35
C TYR A 52 8.97 -9.16 5.68
N LYS A 53 7.94 -10.00 5.65
CA LYS A 53 7.37 -10.61 6.86
C LYS A 53 7.36 -12.11 6.70
N ARG A 54 7.81 -12.81 7.73
CA ARG A 54 7.68 -14.27 7.80
C ARG A 54 6.25 -14.64 8.18
N LEU A 55 5.64 -15.54 7.41
CA LEU A 55 4.32 -16.06 7.74
C LEU A 55 4.46 -17.12 8.84
N ARG A 56 3.72 -16.92 9.94
CA ARG A 56 3.69 -17.78 11.12
C ARG A 56 2.24 -17.89 11.59
N THR A 57 1.45 -18.65 10.86
CA THR A 57 0.10 -19.03 11.30
C THR A 57 0.17 -20.33 12.08
N ASP A 58 -0.81 -20.59 12.93
CA ASP A 58 -0.81 -21.78 13.79
C ASP A 58 -0.73 -23.07 12.95
N ASP A 59 -1.44 -23.13 11.81
CA ASP A 59 -1.39 -24.25 10.87
C ASP A 59 0.01 -24.50 10.30
N LEU A 60 0.74 -23.45 9.93
CA LEU A 60 2.09 -23.57 9.38
C LEU A 60 3.10 -23.98 10.45
N ILE A 61 2.89 -23.56 11.69
CA ILE A 61 3.70 -23.99 12.83
C ILE A 61 3.39 -25.46 13.17
N ALA A 62 2.13 -25.89 13.08
CA ALA A 62 1.74 -27.28 13.27
C ALA A 62 2.38 -28.18 12.20
N ALA A 63 2.26 -27.82 10.92
CA ALA A 63 2.92 -28.53 9.82
C ALA A 63 4.44 -28.60 9.99
N PHE A 64 5.07 -27.50 10.42
CA PHE A 64 6.50 -27.49 10.74
C PHE A 64 6.86 -28.49 11.85
N LYS A 65 6.06 -28.56 12.92
CA LYS A 65 6.28 -29.51 14.02
C LYS A 65 6.13 -30.95 13.56
N GLU A 66 5.12 -31.24 12.75
CA GLU A 66 4.91 -32.59 12.19
C GLU A 66 6.10 -33.01 11.33
N GLU A 67 6.54 -32.15 10.41
CA GLU A 67 7.70 -32.45 9.57
C GLU A 67 8.97 -32.65 10.41
N LEU A 68 9.18 -31.83 11.44
CA LEU A 68 10.33 -31.94 12.34
C LEU A 68 10.32 -33.25 13.15
N MET A 69 9.14 -33.73 13.55
CA MET A 69 8.99 -35.02 14.25
C MET A 69 9.22 -36.20 13.31
N SER A 70 8.87 -36.07 12.02
CA SER A 70 9.09 -37.10 11.01
C SER A 70 10.51 -37.10 10.41
N GLN A 71 11.32 -36.09 10.74
CA GLN A 71 12.64 -35.92 10.17
C GLN A 71 13.60 -37.00 10.64
N ASP A 72 14.34 -37.58 9.69
CA ASP A 72 15.44 -38.48 10.00
C ASP A 72 16.67 -37.68 10.46
N TRP A 73 17.19 -38.03 11.64
CA TRP A 73 18.33 -37.38 12.31
C TRP A 73 19.59 -38.23 12.26
N ASP A 74 19.52 -39.40 11.65
CA ASP A 74 20.63 -40.32 11.50
C ASP A 74 21.89 -39.67 10.90
N GLU A 75 21.73 -38.75 9.94
CA GLU A 75 22.85 -38.01 9.34
C GLU A 75 23.57 -37.06 10.30
N VAL A 76 22.89 -36.63 11.37
CA VAL A 76 23.45 -35.81 12.44
C VAL A 76 24.12 -36.70 13.50
N TYR A 77 23.48 -37.83 13.86
CA TYR A 77 24.01 -38.74 14.88
C TYR A 77 25.20 -39.57 14.43
N ARG A 78 25.36 -39.80 13.12
CA ARG A 78 26.52 -40.51 12.54
C ARG A 78 27.75 -39.63 12.33
N GLU A 79 27.66 -38.32 12.59
CA GLU A 79 28.82 -37.44 12.48
C GLU A 79 29.66 -37.45 13.76
N ASP A 80 30.96 -37.72 13.60
CA ASP A 80 31.92 -37.71 14.71
C ASP A 80 32.38 -36.29 15.07
N ASP A 81 32.40 -35.38 14.10
CA ASP A 81 32.75 -33.99 14.31
C ASP A 81 31.52 -33.20 14.80
N VAL A 82 31.63 -32.63 16.00
CA VAL A 82 30.55 -31.89 16.67
C VAL A 82 30.14 -30.64 15.88
N ASP A 83 31.09 -29.93 15.27
CA ASP A 83 30.81 -28.74 14.47
C ASP A 83 30.07 -29.11 13.18
N MET A 84 30.44 -30.24 12.57
CA MET A 84 29.76 -30.80 11.41
C MET A 84 28.35 -31.29 11.75
N ALA A 85 28.18 -32.01 12.86
CA ALA A 85 26.89 -32.47 13.34
C ALA A 85 25.93 -31.28 13.60
N TYR A 86 26.43 -30.24 14.26
CA TYR A 86 25.65 -29.02 14.48
C TYR A 86 25.28 -28.31 13.18
N SER A 87 26.22 -28.21 12.23
CA SER A 87 25.99 -27.60 10.92
C SER A 87 24.88 -28.32 10.16
N LYS A 88 24.90 -29.65 10.14
CA LYS A 88 23.83 -30.46 9.54
C LYS A 88 22.48 -30.25 10.24
N PHE A 89 22.47 -30.30 11.57
CA PHE A 89 21.25 -30.06 12.36
C PHE A 89 20.62 -28.73 12.00
N ILE A 90 21.41 -27.64 12.03
CA ILE A 90 20.86 -26.30 11.82
C ILE A 90 20.41 -26.10 10.38
N ASP A 91 21.05 -26.75 9.41
CA ASP A 91 20.68 -26.67 8.01
C ASP A 91 19.37 -27.41 7.72
N ILE A 92 19.20 -28.62 8.27
CA ILE A 92 17.93 -29.36 8.21
C ILE A 92 16.81 -28.54 8.87
N PHE A 93 17.05 -28.04 10.08
CA PHE A 93 16.08 -27.24 10.82
C PHE A 93 15.67 -25.98 10.04
N LYS A 94 16.63 -25.21 9.53
CA LYS A 94 16.37 -24.00 8.73
C LYS A 94 15.61 -24.33 7.44
N THR A 95 15.93 -25.45 6.80
CA THR A 95 15.27 -25.87 5.56
C THR A 95 13.79 -26.14 5.81
N LEU A 96 13.48 -26.98 6.81
CA LEU A 96 12.11 -27.26 7.23
C LEU A 96 11.39 -25.99 7.66
N TYR A 97 12.07 -25.11 8.39
CA TYR A 97 11.50 -23.85 8.84
C TYR A 97 11.19 -22.88 7.69
N ASN A 98 12.08 -22.76 6.71
CA ASN A 98 11.86 -21.90 5.54
C ASN A 98 10.77 -22.43 4.62
N LYS A 99 10.65 -23.76 4.50
CA LYS A 99 9.59 -24.43 3.76
C LYS A 99 8.21 -24.16 4.36
N ASN A 100 8.07 -24.35 5.67
CA ASN A 100 6.78 -24.22 6.36
C ASN A 100 6.43 -22.77 6.72
N CYS A 101 7.41 -21.94 7.03
CA CYS A 101 7.20 -20.53 7.42
C CYS A 101 7.83 -19.58 6.37
N PRO A 102 7.28 -19.46 5.15
CA PRO A 102 7.90 -18.68 4.08
C PRO A 102 7.92 -17.19 4.38
N VAL A 103 8.94 -16.51 3.84
CA VAL A 103 9.02 -15.04 3.85
C VAL A 103 8.19 -14.49 2.71
N LYS A 104 7.21 -13.62 3.03
CA LYS A 104 6.37 -12.95 2.04
C LYS A 104 6.71 -11.47 1.98
N VAL A 105 6.74 -10.94 0.75
CA VAL A 105 6.84 -9.50 0.51
C VAL A 105 5.49 -8.87 0.81
N ILE A 106 5.47 -7.89 1.70
CA ILE A 106 4.27 -7.12 2.02
C ILE A 106 4.47 -5.69 1.56
N ASN A 107 3.60 -5.27 0.64
CA ASN A 107 3.46 -3.88 0.24
C ASN A 107 2.64 -3.15 1.30
N THR A 108 3.31 -2.52 2.25
CA THR A 108 2.63 -1.70 3.26
C THR A 108 2.50 -0.27 2.76
N SER A 109 1.27 0.13 2.39
CA SER A 109 0.96 1.54 2.13
C SER A 109 1.06 2.30 3.44
N HIS A 110 2.14 3.06 3.61
CA HIS A 110 2.43 3.85 4.80
C HIS A 110 1.59 5.14 4.92
N LYS A 111 0.51 5.27 4.13
CA LYS A 111 -0.23 6.53 3.95
C LYS A 111 -0.66 7.20 5.28
N TYR A 112 -0.90 6.41 6.32
CA TYR A 112 -1.42 6.90 7.60
C TYR A 112 -0.51 6.60 8.81
N LYS A 113 0.67 6.00 8.60
CA LYS A 113 1.53 5.51 9.70
C LYS A 113 2.06 6.64 10.59
N ASN A 114 2.27 7.83 10.03
CA ASN A 114 2.85 8.98 10.72
C ASN A 114 1.80 10.03 11.14
N LEU A 115 0.51 9.68 11.11
CA LEU A 115 -0.59 10.60 11.42
C LEU A 115 -1.31 10.13 12.69
N PRO A 116 -0.74 10.35 13.89
CA PRO A 116 -1.29 9.84 15.15
C PRO A 116 -2.69 10.42 15.46
N TRP A 117 -2.98 11.62 14.97
CA TRP A 117 -4.29 12.27 15.09
C TRP A 117 -5.36 11.68 14.16
N LEU A 118 -4.98 10.87 13.16
CA LEU A 118 -5.90 10.34 12.17
C LEU A 118 -6.33 8.90 12.53
N THR A 119 -7.33 8.81 13.40
CA THR A 119 -7.90 7.53 13.84
C THR A 119 -8.46 6.69 12.69
N LYS A 120 -8.54 5.36 12.88
CA LYS A 120 -9.12 4.43 11.89
C LYS A 120 -10.55 4.81 11.49
N ARG A 121 -11.35 5.34 12.43
CA ARG A 121 -12.72 5.83 12.16
C ARG A 121 -12.70 7.03 11.21
N LEU A 122 -11.84 8.02 11.46
CA LEU A 122 -11.66 9.18 10.57
C LEU A 122 -11.16 8.77 9.18
N GLN A 123 -10.21 7.83 9.10
CA GLN A 123 -9.76 7.28 7.82
C GLN A 123 -10.91 6.66 7.03
N ASN A 124 -11.78 5.89 7.69
CA ASN A 124 -12.95 5.28 7.06
C ASN A 124 -13.97 6.32 6.61
N ALA A 125 -14.23 7.34 7.43
CA ALA A 125 -15.12 8.44 7.06
C ALA A 125 -14.61 9.19 5.82
N CYS A 126 -13.31 9.51 5.76
CA CYS A 126 -12.68 10.12 4.60
C CYS A 126 -12.79 9.23 3.34
N LYS A 127 -12.55 7.93 3.47
CA LYS A 127 -12.72 6.97 2.36
C LYS A 127 -14.15 6.93 1.87
N LYS A 128 -15.14 6.90 2.77
CA LYS A 128 -16.56 6.89 2.43
C LYS A 128 -16.97 8.19 1.73
N LYS A 129 -16.58 9.35 2.27
CA LYS A 129 -16.82 10.67 1.66
C LYS A 129 -16.27 10.71 0.24
N ASN A 130 -15.01 10.33 0.06
CA ASN A 130 -14.37 10.34 -1.26
C ASN A 130 -15.05 9.36 -2.23
N SER A 131 -15.43 8.16 -1.78
CA SER A 131 -16.16 7.20 -2.60
C SER A 131 -17.52 7.73 -3.05
N LEU A 132 -18.29 8.33 -2.13
CA LEU A 132 -19.59 8.93 -2.45
C LEU A 132 -19.44 10.11 -3.40
N TYR A 133 -18.44 10.97 -3.18
CA TYR A 133 -18.15 12.09 -4.07
C TYR A 133 -17.78 11.61 -5.48
N MET A 134 -16.93 10.60 -5.61
CA MET A 134 -16.60 10.03 -6.92
C MET A 134 -17.81 9.43 -7.61
N ASN A 135 -18.71 8.77 -6.86
CA ASN A 135 -19.97 8.28 -7.40
C ASN A 135 -20.86 9.44 -7.86
N PHE A 136 -20.99 10.50 -7.05
CA PHE A 136 -21.74 11.71 -7.41
C PHE A 136 -21.21 12.35 -8.70
N ILE A 137 -19.89 12.50 -8.85
CA ILE A 137 -19.28 13.05 -10.06
C ILE A 137 -19.51 12.14 -11.28
N LYS A 138 -19.43 10.81 -11.12
CA LYS A 138 -19.67 9.86 -12.22
C LYS A 138 -21.12 9.79 -12.65
N LEU A 139 -22.04 9.87 -11.68
CA LEU A 139 -23.49 9.77 -11.90
C LEU A 139 -24.13 11.14 -12.13
N ARG A 140 -23.33 12.20 -12.26
CA ARG A 140 -23.81 13.55 -12.54
C ARG A 140 -24.36 13.61 -13.98
N THR A 141 -25.60 13.17 -14.17
CA THR A 141 -26.36 13.47 -15.39
C THR A 141 -26.97 14.86 -15.27
N LYS A 142 -27.17 15.53 -16.41
CA LYS A 142 -27.75 16.89 -16.45
C LYS A 142 -29.17 16.95 -15.85
N GLU A 143 -29.89 15.82 -15.79
CA GLU A 143 -31.25 15.78 -15.21
C GLU A 143 -31.27 15.95 -13.68
N ALA A 144 -30.17 15.64 -12.97
CA ALA A 144 -30.12 15.75 -11.51
C ALA A 144 -29.93 17.20 -11.00
N GLU A 145 -29.48 18.12 -11.88
CA GLU A 145 -29.28 19.54 -11.55
C GLU A 145 -30.56 20.39 -11.69
N THR A 146 -31.64 19.83 -12.28
CA THR A 146 -32.89 20.54 -12.61
C THR A 146 -34.07 20.26 -11.67
N ARG A 147 -33.83 19.71 -10.48
CA ARG A 147 -34.83 19.58 -9.39
C ARG A 147 -34.46 20.46 -8.21
#